data_AF-A0A9P1L074-F1
#
_entry.id   AF-A0A9P1L074-F1
#
_cell.length_a   1.000
_cell.length_b   1.000
_cell.length_c   1.000
_cell.angle_alpha   90.00
_cell.angle_beta   90.00
_cell.angle_gamma   90.00
#
_symmetry.space_group_name_H-M   'P 1'
#
loop_
_entity.id
_entity.type
_entity.pdbx_description
1 polymer ?
#
loop_
_entity_poly.entity_id
_entity_poly.type
_entity_poly.pdbx_seq_one_letter_code
_entity_poly.pdbx_strand_id
1 'polypeptide(L)'
;MDDFLITLNFDIKRCENVLRTNDYLEIVITLEEIIDKYKSEIDNINIDNKRVWNYSKKDLENITDKLINKRNEILNQYIYNEESINYIIKNIKDYISIKEDLCTSEKAEILKNIESISLIKDEKIDKNLKWEKLKKYILWASYKEVKIGSSIIELINLIIKTSN
;
A
#
# COMPACT_ATOMS: atom_id res chain seq x y z
N MET A 1 0.58 8.94 3.77
CA MET A 1 1.75 8.05 3.69
C MET A 1 1.70 7.25 4.96
N ASP A 2 1.73 5.93 4.85
CA ASP A 2 1.52 5.03 5.98
C ASP A 2 2.42 5.42 7.16
N ASP A 3 1.84 5.71 8.33
CA ASP A 3 2.58 6.09 9.54
C ASP A 3 3.61 5.01 9.89
N PHE A 4 3.30 3.76 9.55
CA PHE A 4 4.22 2.64 9.63
C PHE A 4 5.42 2.81 8.70
N LEU A 5 5.22 3.19 7.43
CA LEU A 5 6.30 3.39 6.45
C LEU A 5 7.21 4.57 6.82
N ILE A 6 6.64 5.64 7.40
CA ILE A 6 7.43 6.77 7.93
C ILE A 6 8.31 6.28 9.08
N THR A 7 7.72 5.56 10.04
CA THR A 7 8.42 4.99 11.19
C THR A 7 9.54 4.04 10.77
N LEU A 8 9.26 3.16 9.81
CA LEU A 8 10.22 2.19 9.27
C LEU A 8 11.40 2.88 8.60
N ASN A 9 11.16 3.95 7.82
CA ASN A 9 12.22 4.74 7.19
C ASN A 9 13.11 5.47 8.21
N PHE A 10 12.51 5.97 9.30
CA PHE A 10 13.27 6.60 10.38
C PHE A 10 14.21 5.58 11.04
N ASP A 11 13.70 4.40 11.37
CA ASP A 11 14.48 3.35 12.03
C ASP A 11 15.58 2.76 11.13
N ILE A 12 15.34 2.61 9.83
CA ILE A 12 16.37 2.22 8.86
C ILE A 12 17.53 3.24 8.89
N LYS A 13 17.23 4.54 8.84
CA LYS A 13 18.26 5.59 8.90
C LYS A 13 19.02 5.57 10.22
N ARG A 14 18.34 5.28 11.33
CA ARG A 14 18.99 5.11 12.63
C ARG A 14 19.96 3.92 12.59
N CYS A 15 19.54 2.77 12.08
CA CYS A 15 20.41 1.59 11.97
C CYS A 15 21.63 1.87 11.09
N GLU A 16 21.44 2.52 9.94
CA GLU A 16 22.54 2.95 9.06
C GLU A 16 23.54 3.86 9.78
N ASN A 17 23.06 4.79 10.62
CA ASN A 17 23.92 5.67 11.40
C ASN A 17 24.73 4.88 12.45
N VAL A 18 24.09 3.98 13.18
CA VAL A 18 24.75 3.13 14.20
C VAL A 18 25.77 2.18 13.56
N LEU A 19 25.48 1.65 12.36
CA LEU A 19 26.44 0.84 11.59
C LEU A 19 27.68 1.62 11.16
N ARG A 20 27.55 2.93 10.91
CA ARG A 20 28.66 3.83 10.56
C ARG A 20 29.50 4.21 11.76
N THR A 21 28.88 4.55 12.88
CA THR A 21 29.61 4.87 14.13
C THR A 21 30.28 3.64 14.71
N ASN A 22 29.68 2.46 14.51
CA ASN A 22 30.18 1.17 14.98
C ASN A 22 30.42 1.14 16.50
N ASP A 23 29.60 1.89 17.24
CA ASP A 23 29.59 1.87 18.70
C ASP A 23 28.85 0.61 19.17
N TYR A 24 29.54 -0.23 19.95
CA TYR A 24 29.00 -1.51 20.39
C TYR A 24 27.76 -1.36 21.28
N LEU A 25 27.75 -0.39 22.19
CA LEU A 25 26.62 -0.18 23.10
C LEU A 25 25.40 0.28 22.32
N GLU A 26 25.58 1.21 21.38
CA GLU A 26 24.51 1.66 20.48
C GLU A 26 23.99 0.54 19.58
N ILE A 27 24.85 -0.36 19.12
CA ILE A 27 24.44 -1.56 18.37
C ILE A 27 23.51 -2.42 19.23
N VAL A 28 23.90 -2.73 20.48
CA VAL A 28 23.09 -3.56 21.38
C VAL A 28 21.74 -2.91 21.68
N ILE A 29 21.73 -1.62 22.03
CA ILE A 29 20.50 -0.87 22.33
C ILE A 29 19.58 -0.84 21.12
N THR A 30 20.11 -0.52 19.94
CA THR A 30 19.32 -0.42 18.71
C THR A 30 18.72 -1.77 18.35
N LEU A 31 19.46 -2.86 18.50
CA LEU A 31 18.95 -4.21 18.24
C LEU A 31 17.77 -4.58 19.13
N GLU A 32 17.88 -4.38 20.44
CA GLU A 32 16.78 -4.66 21.38
C GLU A 32 15.53 -3.86 21.05
N GLU A 33 15.67 -2.54 20.83
CA GLU A 33 14.53 -1.67 20.56
C GLU A 33 13.85 -2.01 19.23
N ILE A 34 14.61 -2.31 18.17
CA ILE A 34 14.06 -2.66 16.86
C ILE A 34 13.38 -4.04 16.91
N ILE A 35 13.99 -5.02 17.55
CA ILE A 35 13.40 -6.36 17.68
C ILE A 35 12.09 -6.27 18.45
N ASP A 36 12.07 -5.58 19.60
CA ASP A 36 10.85 -5.46 20.41
C ASP A 36 9.74 -4.72 19.65
N LYS A 37 10.10 -3.67 18.91
CA LYS A 37 9.17 -2.82 18.15
C LYS A 37 8.50 -3.53 16.96
N TYR A 38 9.21 -4.43 16.28
CA TYR A 38 8.76 -5.02 15.02
C TYR A 38 8.49 -6.53 15.08
N LYS A 39 8.57 -7.15 16.26
CA LYS A 39 8.38 -8.61 16.44
C LYS A 39 7.02 -9.14 16.00
N SER A 40 5.98 -8.28 15.95
CA SER A 40 4.64 -8.65 15.49
C SER A 40 4.40 -8.38 14.01
N GLU A 41 5.26 -7.56 13.38
CA GLU A 41 5.07 -7.01 12.04
C GLU A 41 6.04 -7.61 11.01
N ILE A 42 7.19 -8.12 11.47
CA ILE A 42 8.25 -8.68 10.64
C ILE A 42 8.59 -10.08 11.11
N ASP A 43 8.27 -11.04 10.26
CA ASP A 43 8.55 -12.45 10.50
C ASP A 43 10.05 -12.68 10.73
N ASN A 44 10.34 -13.48 11.74
CA ASN A 44 11.70 -13.87 12.11
C ASN A 44 12.64 -12.68 12.33
N ILE A 45 12.16 -11.52 12.80
CA ILE A 45 13.06 -10.39 13.12
C ILE A 45 14.01 -10.70 14.28
N ASN A 46 13.70 -11.68 15.12
CA ASN A 46 14.56 -12.05 16.25
C ASN A 46 15.98 -12.49 15.82
N ILE A 47 16.91 -12.36 16.76
CA ILE A 47 18.26 -12.93 16.69
C ILE A 47 18.29 -14.14 17.64
N ASP A 48 18.82 -15.26 17.16
CA ASP A 48 18.97 -16.47 17.96
C ASP A 48 20.17 -16.35 18.92
N ASN A 49 20.03 -15.49 19.93
CA ASN A 49 21.06 -15.25 20.93
C ASN A 49 20.46 -15.20 22.33
N LYS A 50 20.94 -16.08 23.23
CA LYS A 50 20.45 -16.17 24.62
C LYS A 50 20.85 -14.97 25.49
N ARG A 51 21.74 -14.09 25.02
CA ARG A 51 22.30 -12.96 25.78
C ARG A 51 22.53 -11.77 24.86
N VAL A 52 22.05 -10.59 25.26
CA VAL A 52 22.19 -9.32 24.53
C VAL A 52 23.64 -8.91 24.26
N TRP A 53 24.57 -9.29 25.14
CA TRP A 53 26.01 -9.02 24.97
C TRP A 53 26.67 -9.85 23.87
N ASN A 54 25.96 -10.81 23.28
CA ASN A 54 26.46 -11.56 22.13
C ASN A 54 26.07 -10.92 20.79
N TYR A 55 25.31 -9.83 20.82
CA TYR A 55 24.97 -9.11 19.61
C TYR A 55 26.21 -8.53 18.93
N SER A 56 26.17 -8.56 17.61
CA SER A 56 27.26 -8.14 16.75
C SER A 56 26.78 -7.08 15.77
N LYS A 57 27.74 -6.37 15.16
CA LYS A 57 27.47 -5.52 14.00
C LYS A 57 26.72 -6.29 12.91
N LYS A 58 27.06 -7.56 12.71
CA LYS A 58 26.46 -8.40 11.68
C LYS A 58 24.97 -8.64 11.94
N ASP A 59 24.58 -8.74 13.21
CA ASP A 59 23.18 -8.85 13.58
C ASP A 59 22.43 -7.57 13.22
N LEU A 60 23.00 -6.39 13.48
CA LEU A 60 22.39 -5.12 13.09
C LEU A 60 22.28 -4.97 11.57
N GLU A 61 23.28 -5.40 10.81
CA GLU A 61 23.18 -5.46 9.33
C GLU A 61 21.99 -6.33 8.90
N ASN A 62 21.87 -7.54 9.44
CA ASN A 62 20.79 -8.47 9.10
C ASN A 62 19.41 -7.90 9.46
N ILE A 63 19.29 -7.22 10.60
CA ILE A 63 18.04 -6.56 11.01
C ILE A 63 17.71 -5.40 10.08
N THR A 64 18.71 -4.59 9.73
CA THR A 64 18.55 -3.48 8.77
C THR A 64 18.03 -4.00 7.43
N ASP A 65 18.59 -5.11 6.93
CA ASP A 65 18.14 -5.75 5.69
C ASP A 65 16.68 -6.22 5.79
N LYS A 66 16.26 -6.79 6.93
CA LYS A 66 14.85 -7.17 7.16
C LYS A 66 13.91 -5.96 7.13
N LEU A 67 14.30 -4.84 7.77
CA LEU A 67 13.52 -3.60 7.73
C LEU A 67 13.40 -3.06 6.29
N ILE A 68 14.51 -3.04 5.54
CA ILE A 68 14.55 -2.60 4.14
C ILE A 68 13.66 -3.50 3.27
N ASN A 69 13.74 -4.82 3.45
CA ASN A 69 12.91 -5.77 2.72
C ASN A 69 11.43 -5.54 3.01
N LYS A 70 11.05 -5.34 4.28
CA LYS A 70 9.66 -5.02 4.64
C LYS A 70 9.18 -3.72 4.01
N ARG A 71 10.01 -2.68 4.03
CA ARG A 71 9.70 -1.40 3.37
C ARG A 71 9.46 -1.59 1.87
N ASN A 72 10.34 -2.32 1.21
CA ASN A 72 10.26 -2.55 -0.23
C ASN A 72 9.05 -3.41 -0.59
N GLU A 73 8.69 -4.40 0.24
CA GLU A 73 7.46 -5.20 0.10
C GLU A 73 6.23 -4.28 0.07
N ILE A 74 6.11 -3.37 1.05
CA ILE A 74 4.99 -2.42 1.16
C ILE A 74 4.96 -1.48 -0.06
N LEU A 75 6.10 -0.93 -0.46
CA LEU A 75 6.19 -0.04 -1.63
C LEU A 75 5.79 -0.75 -2.92
N ASN A 76 6.24 -2.00 -3.11
CA ASN A 76 5.89 -2.80 -4.28
C ASN A 76 4.39 -3.11 -4.33
N GLN A 77 3.76 -3.36 -3.18
CA GLN A 77 2.31 -3.52 -3.11
C GLN A 77 1.58 -2.25 -3.53
N TYR A 78 2.04 -1.06 -3.09
CA TYR A 78 1.45 0.21 -3.55
C TYR A 78 1.57 0.39 -5.06
N ILE A 79 2.75 0.12 -5.63
CA ILE A 79 2.97 0.20 -7.08
C ILE A 79 2.05 -0.76 -7.84
N TYR A 80 2.02 -2.03 -7.43
CA TYR A 80 1.18 -3.06 -8.05
C TYR A 80 -0.31 -2.67 -8.03
N ASN A 81 -0.78 -2.12 -6.90
CA ASN A 81 -2.16 -1.70 -6.78
C ASN A 81 -2.49 -0.50 -7.67
N GLU A 82 -1.59 0.46 -7.80
CA GLU A 82 -1.76 1.62 -8.69
C GLU A 82 -1.78 1.18 -10.16
N GLU A 83 -0.90 0.27 -10.56
CA GLU A 83 -0.91 -0.34 -11.90
C GLU A 83 -2.21 -1.11 -12.18
N SER A 84 -2.69 -1.87 -11.20
CA SER A 84 -3.96 -2.62 -11.29
C SER A 84 -5.17 -1.70 -11.45
N ILE A 85 -5.21 -0.61 -10.69
CA ILE A 85 -6.26 0.42 -10.81
C ILE A 85 -6.25 1.03 -12.22
N ASN A 86 -5.08 1.43 -12.72
CA ASN A 86 -4.93 2.00 -14.05
C ASN A 86 -5.33 1.02 -15.15
N TYR A 87 -4.99 -0.26 -14.99
CA TYR A 87 -5.39 -1.33 -15.90
C TYR A 87 -6.91 -1.49 -15.97
N ILE A 88 -7.61 -1.51 -14.83
CA ILE A 88 -9.07 -1.62 -14.79
C ILE A 88 -9.73 -0.41 -15.46
N ILE A 89 -9.27 0.80 -15.15
CA ILE A 89 -9.78 2.03 -15.79
C ILE A 89 -9.61 1.96 -17.30
N LYS A 90 -8.43 1.56 -17.79
CA LYS A 90 -8.16 1.40 -19.21
C LYS A 90 -9.11 0.38 -19.85
N ASN A 91 -9.25 -0.79 -19.24
CA ASN A 91 -10.13 -1.85 -19.75
C ASN A 91 -11.58 -1.41 -19.89
N ILE A 92 -12.10 -0.64 -18.91
CA ILE A 92 -13.46 -0.10 -19.01
C ILE A 92 -13.56 0.89 -20.17
N LYS A 93 -12.59 1.80 -20.32
CA LYS A 93 -12.55 2.78 -21.42
C LYS A 93 -12.47 2.11 -22.80
N ASP A 94 -11.60 1.12 -22.94
CA ASP A 94 -11.42 0.36 -24.19
C ASP A 94 -12.72 -0.40 -24.53
N TYR A 95 -13.34 -1.04 -23.54
CA TYR A 95 -14.60 -1.77 -23.73
C TYR A 95 -15.74 -0.87 -24.21
N ILE A 96 -15.92 0.30 -23.58
CA ILE A 96 -16.99 1.24 -23.94
C ILE A 96 -16.75 1.87 -25.32
N SER A 97 -15.48 2.07 -25.69
CA SER A 97 -15.12 2.66 -26.98
C SER A 97 -15.57 1.79 -28.16
N ILE A 98 -15.38 0.47 -28.06
CA ILE A 98 -15.72 -0.49 -29.12
C ILE A 98 -17.18 -0.96 -29.09
N LYS A 99 -17.93 -0.63 -28.03
CA LYS A 99 -19.29 -1.13 -27.83
C LYS A 99 -20.32 -0.27 -28.58
N GLU A 100 -20.94 -0.83 -29.62
CA GLU A 100 -21.80 -0.11 -30.57
C GLU A 100 -23.23 0.13 -30.04
N ASP A 101 -23.73 -0.74 -29.16
CA ASP A 101 -25.07 -0.69 -28.56
C ASP A 101 -25.22 0.32 -27.41
N LEU A 102 -24.09 0.86 -26.90
CA LEU A 102 -24.10 1.94 -25.92
C LEU A 102 -24.30 3.29 -26.63
N CYS A 103 -25.34 4.03 -26.25
CA CYS A 103 -25.53 5.37 -26.79
C CYS A 103 -24.50 6.36 -26.26
N THR A 104 -24.25 7.44 -27.00
CA THR A 104 -23.22 8.45 -26.66
C THR A 104 -23.38 9.03 -25.26
N SER A 105 -24.63 9.24 -24.80
CA SER A 105 -24.92 9.74 -23.46
C SER A 105 -24.54 8.76 -22.36
N GLU A 106 -24.76 7.46 -22.56
CA GLU A 106 -24.38 6.43 -21.58
C GLU A 106 -22.85 6.29 -21.51
N LYS A 107 -22.17 6.34 -22.66
CA LYS A 107 -20.69 6.34 -22.69
C LYS A 107 -20.12 7.51 -21.90
N ALA A 108 -20.66 8.71 -22.13
CA ALA A 108 -20.26 9.91 -21.41
C ALA A 108 -20.54 9.83 -19.90
N GLU A 109 -21.70 9.28 -19.50
CA GLU A 109 -22.05 9.06 -18.10
C GLU A 109 -21.04 8.13 -17.40
N ILE A 110 -20.70 7.01 -18.03
CA ILE A 110 -19.76 6.04 -17.46
C ILE A 110 -18.37 6.66 -17.31
N LEU A 111 -17.87 7.35 -18.34
CA LEU A 111 -16.57 8.02 -18.28
C LEU A 111 -16.51 9.06 -17.17
N LYS A 112 -17.56 9.89 -17.04
CA LYS A 112 -17.67 10.90 -15.97
C LYS A 112 -17.64 10.27 -14.58
N ASN A 113 -18.33 9.14 -14.40
CA ASN A 113 -18.36 8.46 -13.10
C ASN A 113 -17.01 7.79 -12.79
N ILE A 114 -16.32 7.22 -13.78
CA ILE A 114 -14.95 6.70 -13.61
C ILE A 114 -14.00 7.82 -13.23
N GLU A 115 -14.05 8.96 -13.90
CA GLU A 115 -13.23 10.13 -13.53
C GLU A 115 -13.52 10.60 -12.11
N SER A 116 -14.80 10.62 -11.72
CA SER A 116 -15.19 10.98 -10.35
C SER A 116 -14.66 9.98 -9.32
N ILE A 117 -14.65 8.69 -9.62
CA ILE A 117 -14.06 7.65 -8.77
C ILE A 117 -12.53 7.84 -8.67
N SER A 118 -11.86 8.14 -9.78
CA SER A 118 -10.42 8.44 -9.80
C SER A 118 -10.07 9.68 -8.98
N LEU A 119 -10.87 10.75 -9.06
CA LEU A 119 -10.68 11.93 -8.22
C LEU A 119 -10.78 11.59 -6.73
N ILE A 120 -11.77 10.77 -6.34
CA ILE A 120 -11.93 10.34 -4.95
C ILE A 120 -10.75 9.48 -4.49
N LYS A 121 -10.17 8.64 -5.36
CA LYS A 121 -8.95 7.86 -5.05
C LYS A 121 -7.83 8.77 -4.54
N ASP A 122 -7.60 9.89 -5.21
CA ASP A 122 -6.48 10.78 -4.93
C ASP A 122 -6.74 11.74 -3.76
N GLU A 123 -7.96 11.78 -3.22
CA GLU A 123 -8.27 12.55 -2.02
C GLU A 123 -7.56 11.99 -0.78
N LYS A 124 -6.95 12.89 0.00
CA LYS A 124 -6.33 12.61 1.30
C LYS A 124 -7.37 12.59 2.42
N ILE A 125 -8.26 11.61 2.37
CA ILE A 125 -9.29 11.35 3.39
C ILE A 125 -9.13 9.93 3.93
N ASP A 126 -9.65 9.69 5.14
CA ASP A 126 -9.63 8.35 5.73
C ASP A 126 -10.49 7.36 4.95
N LYS A 127 -10.18 6.08 5.10
CA LYS A 127 -10.87 4.97 4.46
C LYS A 127 -12.39 4.98 4.63
N ASN A 128 -12.94 5.36 5.78
CA ASN A 128 -14.39 5.34 6.01
C ASN A 128 -15.08 6.47 5.25
N LEU A 129 -14.53 7.68 5.27
CA LEU A 129 -15.05 8.79 4.46
C LEU A 129 -14.94 8.49 2.97
N LYS A 130 -13.86 7.82 2.55
CA LYS A 130 -13.69 7.40 1.16
C LYS A 130 -14.74 6.37 0.74
N TRP A 131 -15.03 5.39 1.60
CA TRP A 131 -16.14 4.45 1.41
C TRP A 131 -17.48 5.17 1.25
N GLU A 132 -17.78 6.14 2.11
CA GLU A 132 -19.01 6.91 2.06
C GLU A 132 -19.19 7.66 0.73
N LYS A 133 -18.10 8.20 0.16
CA LYS A 133 -18.11 8.83 -1.16
C LYS A 133 -18.24 7.82 -2.30
N LEU A 134 -17.67 6.63 -2.16
CA LEU A 134 -17.60 5.61 -3.22
C LEU A 134 -18.86 4.73 -3.29
N LYS A 135 -19.56 4.47 -2.18
CA LYS A 135 -20.69 3.53 -2.13
C LYS A 135 -21.83 3.85 -3.10
N LYS A 136 -22.04 5.13 -3.44
CA LYS A 136 -23.04 5.54 -4.44
C LYS A 136 -22.72 4.98 -5.83
N TYR A 137 -21.44 4.82 -6.17
CA TYR A 137 -21.01 4.26 -7.45
C TYR A 137 -21.15 2.73 -7.49
N ILE A 138 -21.14 2.05 -6.34
CA ILE A 138 -21.49 0.62 -6.25
C ILE A 138 -22.96 0.43 -6.62
N LEU A 139 -23.84 1.24 -6.03
CA LEU A 139 -25.26 1.20 -6.35
C LEU A 139 -25.50 1.53 -7.83
N TRP A 140 -24.85 2.57 -8.34
CA TRP A 140 -24.90 2.91 -9.77
C TRP A 140 -24.39 1.78 -10.67
N ALA A 141 -23.27 1.14 -10.32
CA ALA A 141 -22.68 0.03 -11.07
C ALA A 141 -23.62 -1.18 -11.15
N SER A 142 -24.46 -1.40 -10.13
CA SER A 142 -25.44 -2.51 -10.13
C SER A 142 -26.53 -2.38 -11.19
N TYR A 143 -26.78 -1.16 -11.70
CA TYR A 143 -27.72 -0.92 -12.80
C TYR A 143 -27.07 -0.99 -14.19
N LYS A 144 -25.76 -1.24 -14.27
CA LYS A 144 -25.03 -1.36 -15.53
C LYS A 144 -24.90 -2.83 -15.91
N GLU A 145 -24.55 -3.05 -17.17
CA GLU A 145 -24.18 -4.38 -17.65
C GLU A 145 -23.09 -5.01 -16.78
N VAL A 146 -23.17 -6.33 -16.59
CA VAL A 146 -22.26 -7.16 -15.80
C VAL A 146 -20.80 -6.73 -15.93
N LYS A 147 -20.26 -6.60 -17.15
CA LYS A 147 -18.83 -6.28 -17.35
C LYS A 147 -18.44 -4.90 -16.80
N ILE A 148 -19.26 -3.88 -17.06
CA ILE A 148 -19.02 -2.52 -16.57
C ILE A 148 -19.19 -2.50 -15.05
N GLY A 149 -20.31 -3.05 -14.57
CA GLY A 149 -20.65 -3.11 -13.15
C GLY A 149 -19.59 -3.82 -12.32
N SER A 150 -19.15 -5.01 -12.75
CA SER A 150 -18.12 -5.79 -12.06
C SER A 150 -16.79 -5.06 -12.01
N SER A 151 -16.35 -4.44 -13.12
CA SER A 151 -15.09 -3.70 -13.16
C SER A 151 -15.10 -2.45 -12.28
N ILE A 152 -16.24 -1.76 -12.16
CA ILE A 152 -16.37 -0.62 -11.25
C ILE A 152 -16.32 -1.09 -9.78
N ILE A 153 -16.98 -2.19 -9.44
CA ILE A 153 -16.94 -2.75 -8.07
C ILE A 153 -15.51 -3.19 -7.73
N GLU A 154 -14.81 -3.84 -8.66
CA GLU A 154 -13.40 -4.23 -8.51
C GLU A 154 -12.50 -3.01 -8.28
N LEU A 155 -12.66 -1.97 -9.10
CA LEU A 155 -11.95 -0.70 -8.98
C LEU A 155 -12.14 -0.08 -7.59
N ILE A 156 -13.40 0.03 -7.13
CA ILE A 156 -13.72 0.60 -5.82
C ILE A 156 -13.10 -0.22 -4.69
N ASN A 157 -13.18 -1.56 -4.78
CA ASN A 157 -12.58 -2.45 -3.78
C ASN A 157 -11.07 -2.28 -3.68
N LEU A 158 -10.38 -2.13 -4.82
CA LEU A 158 -8.94 -1.86 -4.83
C LEU A 158 -8.62 -0.49 -4.21
N ILE A 159 -9.36 0.56 -4.55
CA ILE A 159 -9.18 1.90 -3.97
C ILE A 159 -9.34 1.87 -2.44
N ILE A 160 -10.32 1.11 -1.93
CA ILE A 160 -10.54 1.00 -0.47
C ILE A 160 -9.43 0.19 0.20
N LYS A 161 -8.94 -0.88 -0.44
CA LYS A 161 -7.83 -1.68 0.08
C LYS A 161 -6.52 -0.88 0.16
N THR A 162 -6.31 0.05 -0.76
CA THR A 162 -5.11 0.89 -0.82
C THR A 162 -5.22 2.17 0.01
N SER A 163 -6.41 2.50 0.50
CA SER A 163 -6.64 3.67 1.33
C SER A 163 -6.43 3.33 2.80
N ASN A 164 -5.59 4.12 3.47
CA ASN A 164 -5.37 4.06 4.91
C ASN A 164 -6.57 4.59 5.68
#